data_AF-A0A0X8HVX6-F1
#
_entry.id   AF-A0A0X8HVX6-F1
#
_cell.length_a   1.000
_cell.length_b   1.000
_cell.length_c   1.000
_cell.angle_alpha   90.00
_cell.angle_beta   90.00
_cell.angle_gamma   90.00
#
_symmetry.space_group_name_H-M   'P 1'
#
loop_
_entity.id
_entity.type
_entity.pdbx_description
1 polymer ?
#
loop_
_entity_poly.entity_id
_entity_poly.type
_entity_poly.pdbx_seq_one_letter_code
_entity_poly.pdbx_strand_id
1 'polypeptide(L)'
;MGFVEEINWRTYQPNVYFSSVNALSATRSRIGKQSASNSSNRSSKRINYSLTDLENKIYNQNESNGNGNSDKNHLAGGLDRYSQAELLKSNKRFMELDTENFSEIRGVPHLMSVITGVHKDRIDEASSGISGSSAAGQTSSVNRRTKFELPKNMQHMYRCTRPPVPKRKNTNRIIALKKTLSSRRQLSSYLDALDNLNRSIIYNNVYNKKFLKVLPVITVCSICGGYKGISSCVRCKDKICSLKCYTLHNETRCSR
;
A
#
# COMPACT_ATOMS: atom_id res chain seq x y z
N MET A 1 -43.00 10.74 20.78
CA MET A 1 -42.48 9.43 21.20
C MET A 1 -43.66 8.53 21.45
N GLY A 2 -43.69 7.33 20.86
CA GLY A 2 -44.72 6.34 21.18
C GLY A 2 -44.49 5.78 22.58
N PHE A 3 -45.55 5.68 23.39
CA PHE A 3 -45.47 5.12 24.75
C PHE A 3 -45.44 3.59 24.77
N VAL A 4 -45.74 2.94 23.63
CA VAL A 4 -45.78 1.48 23.47
C VAL A 4 -45.24 1.15 22.07
N GLU A 5 -44.30 0.21 21.98
CA GLU A 5 -43.77 -0.33 20.73
C GLU A 5 -44.10 -1.83 20.64
N GLU A 6 -44.62 -2.28 19.50
CA GLU A 6 -44.89 -3.70 19.25
C GLU A 6 -43.60 -4.40 18.82
N ILE A 7 -43.19 -5.42 19.58
CA ILE A 7 -41.88 -6.06 19.45
C ILE A 7 -42.04 -7.58 19.39
N ASN A 8 -41.40 -8.23 18.41
CA ASN A 8 -41.42 -9.67 18.25
C ASN A 8 -40.21 -10.34 18.93
N TRP A 9 -40.44 -11.13 19.98
CA TRP A 9 -39.40 -11.77 20.80
C TRP A 9 -38.44 -12.71 20.04
N ARG A 10 -38.81 -13.25 18.87
CA ARG A 10 -37.94 -14.16 18.09
C ARG A 10 -36.97 -13.42 17.17
N THR A 11 -37.34 -12.24 16.71
CA THR A 11 -36.61 -11.49 15.67
C THR A 11 -36.00 -10.21 16.20
N TYR A 12 -36.59 -9.63 17.24
CA TYR A 12 -36.08 -8.45 17.89
C TYR A 12 -34.93 -8.80 18.83
N GLN A 13 -33.85 -8.05 18.69
CA GLN A 13 -32.79 -8.00 19.67
C GLN A 13 -32.63 -6.54 20.11
N PRO A 14 -32.66 -6.23 21.42
CA PRO A 14 -32.60 -4.85 21.92
C PRO A 14 -31.30 -4.13 21.54
N ASN A 15 -30.25 -4.89 21.24
CA ASN A 15 -28.93 -4.36 20.90
C ASN A 15 -28.69 -4.20 19.38
N VAL A 16 -29.62 -4.64 18.53
CA VAL A 16 -29.45 -4.63 17.07
C VAL A 16 -30.63 -3.93 16.41
N TYR A 17 -30.40 -2.71 15.95
CA TYR A 17 -31.38 -1.96 15.16
C TYR A 17 -31.04 -2.03 13.68
N PHE A 18 -31.96 -2.55 12.88
CA PHE A 18 -31.84 -2.58 11.43
C PHE A 18 -33.12 -2.03 10.80
N SER A 19 -32.99 -0.98 10.01
CA SER A 19 -34.06 -0.44 9.18
C SER A 19 -33.61 -0.46 7.73
N SER A 20 -34.47 -0.97 6.85
CA SER A 20 -34.23 -0.92 5.42
C SER A 20 -35.55 -0.77 4.69
N VAL A 21 -35.56 0.06 3.65
CA VAL A 21 -36.73 0.26 2.80
C VAL A 21 -37.05 -1.01 1.99
N ASN A 22 -36.03 -1.83 1.76
CA ASN A 22 -36.12 -3.13 1.08
C ASN A 22 -36.01 -4.28 2.09
N ALA A 23 -36.77 -4.21 3.19
CA ALA A 23 -36.86 -5.32 4.13
C ALA A 23 -37.45 -6.53 3.39
N LEU A 24 -36.56 -7.46 3.04
CA LEU A 24 -36.79 -8.78 2.44
C LEU A 24 -38.28 -9.16 2.35
N SER A 25 -38.94 -8.84 1.22
CA SER A 25 -40.00 -9.74 0.78
C SER A 25 -39.34 -11.11 0.66
N ALA A 26 -39.73 -12.03 1.54
CA ALA A 26 -39.21 -13.39 1.64
C ALA A 26 -39.63 -14.25 0.43
N THR A 27 -39.48 -13.74 -0.79
CA THR A 27 -39.67 -14.52 -2.00
C THR A 27 -38.36 -15.21 -2.32
N ARG A 28 -38.31 -16.51 -2.01
CA ARG A 28 -37.32 -17.46 -2.51
C ARG A 28 -36.98 -17.12 -3.96
N SER A 29 -35.72 -16.79 -4.20
CA SER A 29 -35.16 -16.54 -5.53
C SER A 29 -35.22 -17.81 -6.38
N ARG A 30 -36.36 -18.03 -7.05
CA ARG A 30 -36.42 -18.90 -8.24
C ARG A 30 -35.76 -18.14 -9.38
N ILE A 31 -34.61 -18.64 -9.82
CA ILE A 31 -33.93 -18.20 -11.04
C ILE A 31 -34.81 -18.62 -12.22
N GLY A 32 -35.70 -17.73 -12.67
CA GLY A 32 -36.42 -17.89 -13.93
C GLY A 32 -35.51 -17.49 -15.08
N LYS A 33 -35.18 -18.43 -15.97
CA LYS A 33 -34.64 -18.11 -17.29
C LYS A 33 -35.72 -17.37 -18.07
N GLN A 34 -35.64 -16.04 -18.12
CA GLN A 34 -36.39 -15.24 -19.07
C GLN A 34 -35.43 -14.54 -20.02
N SER A 35 -35.36 -15.11 -21.23
CA SER A 35 -34.93 -14.44 -22.44
C SER A 35 -35.94 -13.35 -22.77
N ALA A 36 -35.54 -12.07 -22.73
CA ALA A 36 -36.18 -11.01 -23.50
C ALA A 36 -35.35 -9.72 -23.42
N SER A 37 -34.98 -9.26 -24.61
CA SER A 37 -34.70 -7.88 -24.99
C SER A 37 -35.64 -6.88 -24.31
N ASN A 38 -35.10 -6.05 -23.42
CA ASN A 38 -35.58 -4.70 -23.16
C ASN A 38 -34.56 -4.00 -22.26
N SER A 39 -33.98 -2.91 -22.78
CA SER A 39 -33.00 -2.04 -22.12
C SER A 39 -33.65 -1.21 -21.00
N SER A 40 -34.23 -1.88 -20.01
CA SER A 40 -34.59 -1.24 -18.75
C SER A 40 -33.34 -1.14 -17.89
N ASN A 41 -33.09 0.06 -17.35
CA ASN A 41 -31.97 0.35 -16.45
C ASN A 41 -32.08 -0.51 -15.18
N ARG A 42 -31.61 -1.76 -15.25
CA ARG A 42 -31.56 -2.68 -14.12
C ARG A 42 -30.53 -2.16 -13.12
N SER A 43 -30.97 -1.83 -11.91
CA SER A 43 -30.06 -1.56 -10.79
C SER A 43 -29.39 -2.90 -10.41
N SER A 44 -28.23 -3.20 -11.01
CA SER A 44 -27.43 -4.35 -10.63
C SER A 44 -26.52 -3.99 -9.46
N LYS A 45 -26.46 -4.86 -8.46
CA LYS A 45 -25.39 -4.78 -7.45
C LYS A 45 -24.07 -5.02 -8.18
N ARG A 46 -23.04 -4.26 -7.81
CA ARG A 46 -21.70 -4.45 -8.35
C ARG A 46 -21.15 -5.79 -7.89
N ILE A 47 -20.69 -6.59 -8.84
CA ILE A 47 -20.05 -7.88 -8.59
C ILE A 47 -18.59 -7.71 -9.01
N ASN A 48 -17.65 -8.07 -8.13
CA ASN A 48 -16.26 -8.15 -8.52
C ASN A 48 -16.06 -9.47 -9.28
N TYR A 49 -15.50 -9.38 -10.49
CA TYR A 49 -15.20 -10.54 -11.34
C TYR A 49 -13.74 -11.00 -11.24
N SER A 50 -12.94 -10.37 -10.37
CA SER A 50 -11.56 -10.80 -10.10
C SER A 50 -11.55 -12.11 -9.32
N LEU A 51 -11.03 -13.18 -9.94
CA LEU A 51 -10.87 -14.49 -9.30
C LEU A 51 -10.05 -14.39 -8.01
N THR A 52 -8.94 -13.66 -8.03
CA THR A 52 -8.08 -13.46 -6.86
C THR A 52 -8.83 -12.81 -5.70
N ASP A 53 -9.73 -11.86 -5.96
CA ASP A 53 -10.53 -11.24 -4.90
C ASP A 53 -11.58 -12.21 -4.32
N LEU A 54 -12.17 -13.04 -5.18
CA LEU A 54 -13.13 -14.07 -4.76
C LEU A 54 -12.45 -15.15 -3.91
N GLU A 55 -11.28 -15.64 -4.33
CA GLU A 55 -10.48 -16.62 -3.60
C GLU A 55 -10.02 -16.06 -2.25
N ASN A 56 -9.42 -14.86 -2.25
CA ASN A 56 -8.98 -14.19 -1.02
C ASN A 56 -10.11 -13.99 -0.02
N LYS A 57 -11.32 -13.68 -0.51
CA LYS A 57 -12.49 -13.55 0.35
C LYS A 57 -12.89 -14.89 0.97
N ILE A 58 -12.86 -15.99 0.22
CA ILE A 58 -13.23 -17.32 0.70
C ILE A 58 -12.22 -17.82 1.75
N TYR A 59 -10.92 -17.72 1.47
CA TYR A 59 -9.89 -18.23 2.36
C TYR A 59 -9.79 -17.42 3.67
N ASN A 60 -9.89 -16.09 3.61
CA ASN A 60 -9.84 -15.25 4.82
C ASN A 60 -11.15 -15.27 5.64
N GLN A 61 -12.29 -15.53 5.00
CA GLN A 61 -13.58 -15.63 5.70
C GLN A 61 -13.66 -16.87 6.61
N ASN A 62 -12.97 -17.96 6.23
CA ASN A 62 -12.94 -19.18 7.04
C ASN A 62 -12.10 -19.04 8.32
N GLU A 63 -11.03 -18.26 8.32
CA GLU A 63 -10.24 -17.99 9.54
C GLU A 63 -11.04 -17.21 10.60
N SER A 64 -12.01 -16.40 10.19
CA SER A 64 -12.82 -15.58 11.10
C SER A 64 -13.92 -16.35 11.82
N ASN A 65 -14.30 -17.55 11.33
CA ASN A 65 -15.42 -18.33 11.84
C ASN A 65 -14.98 -19.47 12.80
N GLY A 66 -13.68 -19.69 12.98
CA GLY A 66 -13.15 -20.73 13.84
C GLY A 66 -12.09 -20.17 14.78
N ASN A 67 -12.50 -19.52 15.87
CA ASN A 67 -11.94 -19.61 17.23
C ASN A 67 -12.42 -18.41 18.08
N GLY A 68 -13.57 -18.55 18.73
CA GLY A 68 -14.03 -17.62 19.76
C GLY A 68 -13.28 -17.85 21.06
N ASN A 69 -12.04 -17.35 21.15
CA ASN A 69 -11.32 -17.27 22.42
C ASN A 69 -10.82 -15.83 22.62
N SER A 70 -11.77 -14.98 23.02
CA SER A 70 -11.57 -13.57 23.34
C SER A 70 -10.95 -13.42 24.73
N ASP A 71 -9.70 -13.87 24.89
CA ASP A 71 -8.92 -13.62 26.11
C ASP A 71 -7.48 -13.30 25.73
N LYS A 72 -7.24 -12.09 25.19
CA LYS A 72 -5.92 -11.46 25.16
C LYS A 72 -6.00 -9.95 25.36
N ASN A 73 -5.74 -9.56 26.61
CA ASN A 73 -4.96 -8.38 27.02
C ASN A 73 -5.25 -7.03 26.32
N HIS A 74 -6.09 -6.24 26.98
CA HIS A 74 -6.38 -4.82 26.75
C HIS A 74 -5.18 -3.83 26.91
N LEU A 75 -3.92 -4.28 26.79
CA LEU A 75 -2.72 -3.45 27.01
C LEU A 75 -1.90 -3.11 25.75
N ALA A 76 -2.41 -3.41 24.55
CA ALA A 76 -1.73 -3.14 23.27
C ALA A 76 -2.53 -2.19 22.33
N GLY A 77 -3.20 -1.17 22.87
CA GLY A 77 -4.19 -0.33 22.17
C GLY A 77 -3.70 0.63 21.06
N GLY A 78 -2.57 0.35 20.40
CA GLY A 78 -2.02 1.21 19.33
C GLY A 78 -1.69 0.53 18.02
N LEU A 79 -1.34 -0.76 18.03
CA LEU A 79 -0.88 -1.49 16.84
C LEU A 79 -2.03 -1.93 15.92
N ASP A 80 -3.25 -2.04 16.42
CA ASP A 80 -4.40 -2.60 15.68
C ASP A 80 -5.20 -1.59 14.85
N ARG A 81 -4.76 -0.33 14.74
CA ARG A 81 -5.52 0.68 13.97
C ARG A 81 -5.38 0.54 12.45
N TYR A 82 -4.28 -0.02 11.97
CA TYR A 82 -3.99 -0.16 10.55
C TYR A 82 -3.61 -1.61 10.25
N SER A 83 -4.22 -2.18 9.21
CA SER A 83 -3.85 -3.52 8.77
C SER A 83 -2.41 -3.55 8.25
N GLN A 84 -1.72 -4.68 8.39
CA GLN A 84 -0.36 -4.84 7.85
C GLN A 84 -0.31 -4.55 6.34
N ALA A 85 -1.36 -4.92 5.60
CA ALA A 85 -1.47 -4.62 4.18
C ALA A 85 -1.55 -3.11 3.90
N GLU A 86 -2.29 -2.36 4.72
CA GLU A 86 -2.38 -0.90 4.61
C GLU A 86 -1.04 -0.22 4.96
N LEU A 87 -0.30 -0.75 5.94
CA LEU A 87 1.04 -0.28 6.27
C LEU A 87 2.01 -0.51 5.09
N LEU A 88 2.00 -1.70 4.48
CA LEU A 88 2.83 -2.00 3.31
C LEU A 88 2.49 -1.09 2.14
N LYS A 89 1.20 -0.86 1.88
CA LYS A 89 0.74 0.08 0.84
C LYS A 89 1.20 1.51 1.11
N SER A 90 1.12 1.95 2.37
CA SER A 90 1.59 3.27 2.78
C SER A 90 3.09 3.43 2.59
N ASN A 91 3.89 2.45 3.03
CA ASN A 91 5.35 2.48 2.91
C ASN A 91 5.80 2.46 1.45
N LYS A 92 5.17 1.64 0.60
CA LYS A 92 5.45 1.63 -0.84
C LYS A 92 5.18 3.01 -1.45
N ARG A 93 3.98 3.55 -1.22
CA ARG A 93 3.61 4.88 -1.74
C ARG A 93 4.52 5.98 -1.22
N PHE A 94 4.95 5.90 0.03
CA PHE A 94 5.91 6.84 0.61
C PHE A 94 7.23 6.81 -0.15
N MET A 95 7.81 5.62 -0.39
CA MET A 95 9.05 5.49 -1.16
C MET A 95 8.88 5.90 -2.63
N GLU A 96 7.72 5.66 -3.26
CA GLU A 96 7.45 6.13 -4.62
C GLU A 96 7.37 7.66 -4.72
N LEU A 97 6.87 8.33 -3.68
CA LEU A 97 6.84 9.80 -3.62
C LEU A 97 8.23 10.39 -3.28
N ASP A 98 9.08 9.62 -2.59
CA ASP A 98 10.47 10.00 -2.27
C ASP A 98 11.42 9.84 -3.47
N THR A 99 11.05 9.01 -4.46
CA THR A 99 11.84 8.88 -5.70
C THR A 99 11.67 10.07 -6.63
N GLU A 100 12.78 10.71 -6.98
CA GLU A 100 12.80 11.88 -7.86
C GLU A 100 12.58 11.53 -9.34
N ASN A 101 13.10 10.39 -9.79
CA ASN A 101 13.10 10.00 -11.19
C ASN A 101 12.06 8.92 -11.48
N PHE A 102 11.18 9.15 -12.46
CA PHE A 102 10.18 8.18 -12.90
C PHE A 102 10.77 6.82 -13.29
N SER A 103 11.98 6.82 -13.82
CA SER A 103 12.62 5.58 -14.23
C SER A 103 12.92 4.68 -13.03
N GLU A 104 13.16 5.24 -11.84
CA GLU A 104 13.61 4.56 -10.61
C GLU A 104 12.46 4.00 -9.77
N ILE A 105 11.23 4.48 -10.00
CA ILE A 105 10.00 3.99 -9.32
C ILE A 105 9.89 2.46 -9.39
N ARG A 106 10.29 1.84 -10.51
CA ARG A 106 10.24 0.37 -10.68
C ARG A 106 11.16 -0.40 -9.72
N GLY A 107 12.21 0.24 -9.20
CA GLY A 107 13.15 -0.36 -8.25
C GLY A 107 12.67 -0.30 -6.79
N VAL A 108 11.66 0.51 -6.50
CA VAL A 108 11.15 0.75 -5.15
C VAL A 108 10.71 -0.54 -4.43
N PRO A 109 9.90 -1.44 -5.03
CA PRO A 109 9.48 -2.66 -4.34
C PRO A 109 10.65 -3.56 -3.94
N HIS A 110 11.71 -3.60 -4.76
CA HIS A 110 12.90 -4.38 -4.45
C HIS A 110 13.69 -3.77 -3.29
N LEU A 111 13.92 -2.45 -3.32
CA LEU A 111 14.59 -1.77 -2.21
C LEU A 111 13.79 -1.90 -0.90
N MET A 112 12.47 -1.74 -0.98
CA MET A 112 11.57 -1.93 0.16
C MET A 112 11.63 -3.35 0.71
N SER A 113 11.70 -4.36 -0.16
CA SER A 113 11.88 -5.76 0.24
C SER A 113 13.19 -5.96 1.00
N VAL A 114 14.29 -5.36 0.52
CA VAL A 114 15.59 -5.42 1.21
C VAL A 114 15.55 -4.68 2.55
N ILE A 115 14.87 -3.54 2.67
CA ILE A 115 14.81 -2.81 3.94
C ILE A 115 13.92 -3.52 4.96
N THR A 116 12.73 -3.95 4.54
CA THR A 116 11.70 -4.51 5.45
C THR A 116 11.87 -6.01 5.70
N GLY A 117 12.63 -6.72 4.87
CA GLY A 117 12.72 -8.18 4.90
C GLY A 117 11.47 -8.89 4.38
N VAL A 118 10.46 -8.16 3.92
CA VAL A 118 9.25 -8.74 3.33
C VAL A 118 9.52 -9.09 1.87
N HIS A 119 9.07 -10.27 1.43
CA HIS A 119 9.27 -10.67 0.03
C HIS A 119 8.59 -9.68 -0.93
N LYS A 120 9.28 -9.35 -2.03
CA LYS A 120 8.80 -8.41 -3.05
C LYS A 120 7.37 -8.74 -3.52
N ASP A 121 7.07 -10.01 -3.76
CA ASP A 121 5.76 -10.42 -4.28
C ASP A 121 4.62 -10.08 -3.31
N ARG A 122 4.86 -10.23 -2.00
CA ARG A 122 3.88 -9.86 -0.96
C ARG A 122 3.66 -8.36 -0.89
N ILE A 123 4.71 -7.57 -1.17
CA ILE A 123 4.62 -6.10 -1.25
C ILE A 123 3.79 -5.69 -2.48
N ASP A 124 4.04 -6.31 -3.63
CA ASP A 124 3.32 -6.01 -4.85
C ASP A 124 1.85 -6.44 -4.76
N GLU A 125 1.56 -7.59 -4.15
CA GLU A 125 0.18 -8.08 -3.92
C GLU A 125 -0.65 -7.13 -3.04
N ALA A 126 -0.08 -6.66 -1.93
CA ALA A 126 -0.73 -5.67 -1.03
C ALA A 126 -1.04 -4.33 -1.72
N SER A 127 -0.43 -4.07 -2.88
CA SER A 127 -0.47 -2.79 -3.59
C SER A 127 -1.42 -2.77 -4.79
N SER A 128 -1.97 -3.92 -5.19
CA SER A 128 -2.70 -4.16 -6.46
C SER A 128 -3.99 -3.34 -6.67
N GLY A 129 -4.34 -2.43 -5.75
CA GLY A 129 -5.50 -1.54 -5.86
C GLY A 129 -5.26 -0.24 -6.65
N ILE A 130 -4.09 -0.06 -7.28
CA ILE A 130 -3.82 1.05 -8.20
C ILE A 130 -3.48 0.43 -9.57
N SER A 131 -4.50 0.33 -10.40
CA SER A 131 -4.44 -0.13 -11.79
C SER A 131 -3.66 0.87 -12.65
N GLY A 132 -2.72 0.37 -13.47
CA GLY A 132 -2.11 1.16 -14.55
C GLY A 132 -0.83 0.60 -15.16
N SER A 133 -0.13 -0.32 -14.50
CA SER A 133 1.06 -0.93 -15.09
C SER A 133 1.28 -2.36 -14.61
N SER A 134 0.39 -3.26 -15.02
CA SER A 134 0.75 -4.63 -15.31
C SER A 134 1.74 -4.64 -16.50
N ALA A 135 2.97 -4.18 -16.24
CA ALA A 135 4.09 -4.44 -17.12
C ALA A 135 4.52 -5.88 -16.87
N ALA A 136 3.86 -6.78 -17.57
CA ALA A 136 4.31 -8.14 -17.80
C ALA A 136 5.82 -8.14 -18.14
N GLY A 137 6.58 -8.98 -17.45
CA GLY A 137 7.85 -9.54 -17.92
C GLY A 137 8.91 -8.56 -18.44
N GLN A 138 9.55 -7.79 -17.56
CA GLN A 138 10.89 -7.23 -17.84
C GLN A 138 11.81 -7.31 -16.62
N THR A 139 12.06 -8.54 -16.16
CA THR A 139 13.14 -8.86 -15.19
C THR A 139 14.54 -8.58 -15.76
N SER A 140 14.66 -8.26 -17.05
CA SER A 140 15.92 -8.05 -17.76
C SER A 140 16.46 -6.61 -17.73
N SER A 141 15.70 -5.62 -17.25
CA SER A 141 16.14 -4.20 -17.27
C SER A 141 16.90 -3.75 -16.02
N VAL A 142 16.80 -4.47 -14.90
CA VAL A 142 17.48 -4.12 -13.64
C VAL A 142 19.01 -4.25 -13.79
N ASN A 143 19.47 -5.21 -14.59
CA ASN A 143 20.90 -5.44 -14.82
C ASN A 143 21.60 -4.41 -15.73
N ARG A 144 20.88 -3.55 -16.45
CA ARG A 144 21.51 -2.50 -17.28
C ARG A 144 21.80 -1.20 -16.53
N ARG A 145 21.27 -1.02 -15.32
CA ARG A 145 21.43 0.20 -14.51
C ARG A 145 22.47 0.10 -13.40
N THR A 146 23.07 -1.07 -13.21
CA THR A 146 24.15 -1.30 -12.23
C THR A 146 25.51 -0.73 -12.68
N LYS A 147 25.59 -0.17 -13.89
CA LYS A 147 26.77 0.55 -14.35
C LYS A 147 26.52 2.04 -14.18
N PHE A 148 26.76 2.55 -12.98
CA PHE A 148 27.07 3.97 -12.82
C PHE A 148 28.35 4.24 -13.62
N GLU A 149 28.20 4.73 -14.85
CA GLU A 149 29.31 5.17 -15.67
C GLU A 149 29.46 6.66 -15.47
N LEU A 150 30.53 7.04 -14.77
CA LEU A 150 30.91 8.43 -14.67
C LEU A 150 31.18 8.92 -16.10
N PRO A 151 30.46 9.95 -16.60
CA PRO A 151 30.69 10.44 -17.94
C PRO A 151 32.15 10.85 -18.09
N LYS A 152 32.84 10.35 -19.13
CA LYS A 152 34.25 10.71 -19.40
C LYS A 152 34.44 12.23 -19.51
N ASN A 153 33.38 12.92 -19.92
CA ASN A 153 33.32 14.37 -20.07
C ASN A 153 33.45 15.13 -18.73
N MET A 154 33.15 14.51 -17.59
CA MET A 154 33.37 15.12 -16.27
C MET A 154 34.86 15.41 -16.00
N GLN A 155 35.76 14.58 -16.52
CA GLN A 155 37.21 14.81 -16.39
C GLN A 155 37.66 16.06 -17.17
N HIS A 156 36.95 16.41 -18.24
CA HIS A 156 37.21 17.61 -19.03
C HIS A 156 36.69 18.88 -18.33
N MET A 157 35.59 18.78 -17.58
CA MET A 157 35.06 19.90 -16.79
C MET A 157 35.99 20.31 -15.63
N TYR A 158 36.69 19.35 -15.04
CA TYR A 158 37.59 19.59 -13.90
C TYR A 158 39.03 19.98 -14.30
N ARG A 159 39.38 19.90 -15.59
CA ARG A 159 40.77 20.07 -16.06
C ARG A 159 41.30 21.51 -16.03
N CYS A 160 40.49 22.49 -15.63
CA CYS A 160 40.85 23.90 -15.64
C CYS A 160 41.82 24.33 -14.53
N THR A 161 42.10 23.49 -13.53
CA THR A 161 43.06 23.78 -12.46
C THR A 161 44.03 22.61 -12.31
N ARG A 162 45.34 22.90 -12.43
CA ARG A 162 46.50 21.98 -12.41
C ARG A 162 46.22 20.58 -11.82
N PRO A 163 46.35 19.50 -12.61
CA PRO A 163 46.17 18.15 -12.08
C PRO A 163 47.25 17.82 -11.03
N PRO A 164 46.88 17.18 -9.91
CA PRO A 164 47.84 16.79 -8.87
C PRO A 164 48.82 15.73 -9.40
N VAL A 165 50.09 15.81 -8.98
CA VAL A 165 51.14 14.87 -9.41
C VAL A 165 50.84 13.48 -8.85
N PRO A 166 50.64 12.44 -9.70
CA PRO A 166 50.29 11.12 -9.24
C PRO A 166 51.53 10.40 -8.64
N LYS A 167 51.63 10.35 -7.32
CA LYS A 167 52.60 9.46 -6.64
C LYS A 167 51.94 8.11 -6.38
N ARG A 168 52.27 7.09 -7.17
CA ARG A 168 51.74 5.72 -7.01
C ARG A 168 52.84 4.78 -6.53
N LYS A 169 52.61 4.13 -5.40
CA LYS A 169 53.39 2.96 -4.93
C LYS A 169 52.53 1.71 -5.11
N ASN A 170 53.11 0.59 -5.49
CA ASN A 170 52.34 -0.66 -5.63
C ASN A 170 52.30 -1.39 -4.29
N THR A 171 51.17 -1.35 -3.59
CA THR A 171 50.95 -2.03 -2.31
C THR A 171 49.57 -2.67 -2.27
N ASN A 172 49.37 -3.68 -1.42
CA ASN A 172 48.05 -4.31 -1.23
C ASN A 172 46.97 -3.30 -0.83
N ARG A 173 47.34 -2.24 -0.08
CA ARG A 173 46.45 -1.12 0.24
C ARG A 173 45.98 -0.38 -1.01
N ILE A 174 46.85 -0.21 -2.00
CA ILE A 174 46.51 0.44 -3.28
C ILE A 174 45.60 -0.44 -4.13
N ILE A 175 45.72 -1.77 -4.04
CA ILE A 175 44.77 -2.70 -4.68
C ILE A 175 43.39 -2.58 -4.03
N ALA A 176 43.33 -2.55 -2.70
CA ALA A 176 42.07 -2.32 -1.97
C ALA A 176 41.45 -0.96 -2.30
N LEU A 177 42.26 0.11 -2.36
CA LEU A 177 41.82 1.45 -2.77
C LEU A 177 41.28 1.46 -4.21
N LYS A 178 41.93 0.76 -5.15
CA LYS A 178 41.41 0.64 -6.51
C LYS A 178 40.04 -0.06 -6.51
N LYS A 179 39.90 -1.15 -5.74
CA LYS A 179 38.64 -1.91 -5.61
C LYS A 179 37.52 -1.08 -4.98
N THR A 180 37.82 -0.26 -3.96
CA THR A 180 36.83 0.61 -3.32
C THR A 180 36.42 1.75 -4.23
N LEU A 181 37.38 2.45 -4.86
CA LEU A 181 37.10 3.55 -5.78
C LEU A 181 36.41 3.11 -7.07
N SER A 182 36.65 1.88 -7.52
CA SER A 182 35.99 1.31 -8.70
C SER A 182 34.66 0.61 -8.39
N SER A 183 34.17 0.66 -7.14
CA SER A 183 32.92 -0.01 -6.80
C SER A 183 31.75 0.63 -7.54
N ARG A 184 30.93 -0.21 -8.18
CA ARG A 184 29.66 0.17 -8.84
C ARG A 184 28.48 -0.60 -8.25
N ARG A 185 28.61 -1.06 -7.00
CA ARG A 185 27.58 -1.86 -6.33
C ARG A 185 26.43 -0.96 -5.87
N GLN A 186 25.21 -1.48 -5.96
CA GLN A 186 24.02 -0.82 -5.41
C GLN A 186 23.97 -0.97 -3.89
N LEU A 187 23.19 -0.10 -3.23
CA LEU A 187 22.97 -0.16 -1.78
C LEU A 187 22.48 -1.54 -1.32
N SER A 188 21.57 -2.17 -2.07
CA SER A 188 21.07 -3.53 -1.78
C SER A 188 22.20 -4.54 -1.58
N SER A 189 23.21 -4.54 -2.45
CA SER A 189 24.37 -5.43 -2.35
C SER A 189 25.21 -5.20 -1.09
N TYR A 190 25.22 -3.98 -0.54
CA TYR A 190 25.88 -3.70 0.74
C TYR A 190 25.03 -4.16 1.92
N LEU A 191 23.70 -4.03 1.83
CA LEU A 191 22.77 -4.49 2.86
C LEU A 191 22.75 -6.01 3.01
N ASP A 192 22.91 -6.74 1.91
CA ASP A 192 23.01 -8.20 1.92
C ASP A 192 24.34 -8.70 2.51
N ALA A 193 25.39 -7.87 2.47
CA ALA A 193 26.70 -8.19 3.04
C ALA A 193 26.84 -7.79 4.53
N LEU A 194 25.89 -7.05 5.08
CA LEU A 194 25.87 -6.67 6.49
C LEU A 194 25.40 -7.82 7.37
N ASP A 195 25.95 -7.90 8.58
CA ASP A 195 25.46 -8.81 9.59
C ASP A 195 24.05 -8.44 10.05
N ASN A 196 23.25 -9.46 10.40
CA ASN A 196 21.85 -9.32 10.80
C ASN A 196 21.69 -8.44 12.03
N LEU A 197 22.62 -8.51 12.99
CA LEU A 197 22.59 -7.69 14.20
C LEU A 197 22.79 -6.21 13.86
N ASN A 198 23.81 -5.90 13.06
CA ASN A 198 24.07 -4.53 12.62
C ASN A 198 22.92 -3.97 11.79
N ARG A 199 22.34 -4.79 10.90
CA ARG A 199 21.16 -4.42 10.11
C ARG A 199 19.97 -4.09 11.00
N SER A 200 19.70 -4.89 12.03
CA SER A 200 18.61 -4.63 12.98
C SER A 200 18.82 -3.37 13.80
N ILE A 201 20.05 -3.09 14.24
CA ILE A 201 20.38 -1.87 14.97
C ILE A 201 20.16 -0.64 14.09
N ILE A 202 20.64 -0.66 12.84
CA ILE A 202 20.56 0.48 11.91
C ILE A 202 19.12 0.75 11.46
N TYR A 203 18.35 -0.28 11.09
CA TYR A 203 17.04 -0.10 10.47
C TYR A 203 15.85 -0.28 11.42
N ASN A 204 15.92 -1.19 12.40
CA ASN A 204 14.76 -1.54 13.23
C ASN A 204 14.77 -0.84 14.59
N ASN A 205 15.93 -0.42 15.09
CA ASN A 205 16.02 0.17 16.43
C ASN A 205 15.91 1.71 16.46
N VAL A 206 16.02 2.37 15.30
CA VAL A 206 15.98 3.82 15.19
C VAL A 206 14.55 4.36 15.29
N TYR A 207 13.55 3.60 14.83
CA TYR A 207 12.16 4.03 14.85
C TYR A 207 11.54 3.97 16.26
N ASN A 208 10.62 4.89 16.53
CA ASN A 208 9.91 4.97 17.81
C ASN A 208 9.05 3.73 18.06
N LYS A 209 9.37 2.99 19.13
CA LYS A 209 8.63 1.78 19.53
C LYS A 209 7.49 2.07 20.51
N LYS A 210 7.57 3.16 21.28
CA LYS A 210 6.63 3.50 22.37
C LYS A 210 5.49 4.40 21.94
N PHE A 211 5.77 5.39 21.09
CA PHE A 211 4.81 6.42 20.72
C PHE A 211 4.48 6.29 19.24
N LEU A 212 3.26 5.82 18.93
CA LEU A 212 2.76 5.76 17.56
C LEU A 212 2.08 7.07 17.14
N LYS A 213 1.29 7.65 18.04
CA LYS A 213 0.59 8.90 17.79
C LYS A 213 0.36 9.67 19.08
N VAL A 214 0.86 10.89 19.15
CA VAL A 214 0.66 11.79 20.30
C VAL A 214 -0.32 12.92 19.94
N LEU A 215 -0.22 13.46 18.73
CA LEU A 215 -1.07 14.54 18.25
C LEU A 215 -2.44 14.04 17.75
N PRO A 216 -3.51 14.85 17.81
CA PRO A 216 -4.82 14.46 17.30
C PRO A 216 -4.80 14.19 15.79
N VAL A 217 -5.61 13.23 15.34
CA VAL A 217 -5.76 12.93 13.91
C VAL A 217 -6.64 13.99 13.28
N ILE A 218 -6.15 14.68 12.25
CA ILE A 218 -6.99 15.56 11.43
C ILE A 218 -7.45 14.75 10.22
N THR A 219 -8.77 14.65 10.03
CA THR A 219 -9.35 14.07 8.82
C THR A 219 -9.80 15.19 7.90
N VAL A 220 -9.42 15.10 6.62
CA VAL A 220 -9.66 16.15 5.63
C VAL A 220 -10.17 15.54 4.33
N CYS A 221 -10.79 16.37 3.49
CA CYS A 221 -11.19 15.96 2.15
C CYS A 221 -9.96 15.57 1.30
N SER A 222 -10.04 14.43 0.61
CA SER A 222 -8.95 13.92 -0.26
C SER A 222 -8.70 14.75 -1.52
N ILE A 223 -9.57 15.73 -1.82
CA ILE A 223 -9.47 16.57 -3.03
C ILE A 223 -8.99 17.98 -2.70
N CYS A 224 -9.63 18.67 -1.76
CA CYS A 224 -9.33 20.08 -1.46
C CYS A 224 -8.74 20.31 -0.06
N GLY A 225 -8.61 19.27 0.79
CA GLY A 225 -8.11 19.42 2.16
C GLY A 225 -9.09 20.11 3.14
N GLY A 226 -10.32 20.39 2.72
CA GLY A 226 -11.35 20.98 3.60
C GLY A 226 -11.76 20.05 4.75
N TYR A 227 -12.00 20.63 5.92
CA TYR A 227 -12.41 19.90 7.13
C TYR A 227 -13.90 20.05 7.50
N LYS A 228 -14.62 20.96 6.85
CA LYS A 228 -16.06 21.19 7.07
C LYS A 228 -16.88 20.22 6.20
N GLY A 229 -17.96 19.68 6.76
CA GLY A 229 -18.91 18.85 5.99
C GLY A 229 -18.35 17.51 5.49
N ILE A 230 -17.48 16.86 6.27
CA ILE A 230 -16.83 15.61 5.85
C ILE A 230 -17.85 14.46 5.78
N SER A 231 -17.96 13.86 4.60
CA SER A 231 -18.73 12.64 4.34
C SER A 231 -17.80 11.56 3.75
N SER A 232 -18.13 10.28 3.91
CA SER A 232 -17.37 9.19 3.28
C SER A 232 -18.06 8.66 2.03
N CYS A 233 -17.29 8.48 0.96
CA CYS A 233 -17.77 7.85 -0.27
C CYS A 233 -18.28 6.43 0.00
N VAL A 234 -19.43 6.07 -0.58
CA VAL A 234 -20.05 4.74 -0.39
C VAL A 234 -19.18 3.61 -0.97
N ARG A 235 -18.42 3.88 -2.03
CA ARG A 235 -17.64 2.86 -2.75
C ARG A 235 -16.25 2.63 -2.13
N CYS A 236 -15.46 3.69 -2.01
CA CYS A 236 -14.07 3.60 -1.55
C CYS A 236 -13.84 4.06 -0.10
N LYS A 237 -14.85 4.65 0.56
CA LYS A 237 -14.78 5.24 1.91
C LYS A 237 -13.91 6.49 2.07
N ASP A 238 -13.42 7.06 0.96
CA ASP A 238 -12.67 8.33 0.97
C ASP A 238 -13.51 9.50 1.48
N LYS A 239 -12.83 10.45 2.13
CA LYS A 239 -13.45 11.63 2.75
C LYS A 239 -13.65 12.76 1.73
N ILE A 240 -14.88 13.26 1.62
CA ILE A 240 -15.32 14.24 0.62
C ILE A 240 -16.16 15.32 1.33
N CYS A 241 -15.91 16.59 1.05
CA CYS A 241 -16.58 17.70 1.73
C CYS A 241 -17.69 18.40 0.92
N SER A 242 -17.73 18.22 -0.40
CA SER A 242 -18.67 18.95 -1.27
C SER A 242 -19.10 18.11 -2.47
N LEU A 243 -20.21 18.49 -3.09
CA LEU A 243 -20.71 17.85 -4.32
C LEU A 243 -19.74 17.99 -5.50
N LYS A 244 -19.04 19.12 -5.63
CA LYS A 244 -18.00 19.31 -6.67
C LYS A 244 -16.81 18.36 -6.45
N CYS A 245 -16.42 18.15 -5.19
CA CYS A 245 -15.41 17.14 -4.87
C CYS A 245 -15.95 15.74 -5.15
N TYR A 246 -17.23 15.48 -4.92
CA TYR A 246 -17.84 14.18 -5.20
C TYR A 246 -17.83 13.82 -6.70
N THR A 247 -18.15 14.78 -7.58
CA THR A 247 -18.12 14.54 -9.04
C THR A 247 -16.69 14.25 -9.52
N LEU A 248 -15.72 15.10 -9.15
CA LEU A 248 -14.31 14.91 -9.49
C LEU A 248 -13.74 13.60 -8.92
N HIS A 249 -14.17 13.21 -7.71
CA HIS A 249 -13.80 11.94 -7.09
C HIS A 249 -14.27 10.76 -7.94
N ASN A 250 -15.54 10.76 -8.34
CA ASN A 250 -16.15 9.69 -9.12
C ASN A 250 -15.49 9.52 -10.49
N GLU A 251 -14.99 10.59 -11.10
CA GLU A 251 -14.33 10.57 -12.41
C GLU A 251 -12.88 10.06 -12.34
N THR A 252 -12.10 10.50 -11.34
CA THR A 252 -10.63 10.36 -11.37
C THR A 252 -10.04 9.46 -10.28
N ARG A 253 -10.73 9.30 -9.14
CA ARG A 253 -10.14 8.69 -7.93
C ARG A 253 -10.96 7.53 -7.35
N CYS A 254 -12.21 7.35 -7.78
CA CYS A 254 -13.08 6.29 -7.27
C CYS A 254 -12.75 4.94 -7.92
N SER A 255 -11.69 4.28 -7.45
CA SER A 255 -11.25 2.97 -7.93
C SER A 255 -11.78 1.83 -7.03
N ARG A 256 -13.11 1.64 -7.00
CA ARG A 256 -13.81 0.45 -6.44
C ARG A 256 -15.19 0.28 -7.07
#